data_AF-A0A497H0L0-F1
#
_entry.id   AF-A0A497H0L0-F1
#
_cell.length_a   1.000
_cell.length_b   1.000
_cell.length_c   1.000
_cell.angle_alpha   90.00
_cell.angle_beta   90.00
_cell.angle_gamma   90.00
#
_symmetry.space_group_name_H-M   'P 1'
#
loop_
_entity.id
_entity.type
_entity.pdbx_description
1 polymer ?
#
loop_
_entity_poly.entity_id
_entity_poly.type
_entity_poly.pdbx_seq_one_letter_code
_entity_poly.pdbx_strand_id
1 'polypeptide(L)'
;MRRSVGNSMRRSTAPPDAEVINNFPGLYPTEDWRVYYWEVTEQGDLMDRRVTIQLPKGYADVCREVEIGQPGCIYRVRRWGLACYPSLLERMGFNPTPLLTHDRERFPGGDDQEILHVLIQVTHFDLPGYFIIASQQHPLLLFDPEGVLKGSYTRWRTYMGALAWLVSGGVVNANFELLRTTNRRLYFEAIGYLLNALRQRGAEG
;
A
#
# COMPACT_ATOMS: atom_id res chain seq x y z
N MET A 1 -16.03 2.61 27.19
CA MET A 1 -14.63 2.60 26.67
C MET A 1 -14.64 2.02 25.26
N ARG A 2 -14.60 2.86 24.23
CA ARG A 2 -14.43 2.39 22.84
C ARG A 2 -13.01 1.86 22.70
N ARG A 3 -12.84 0.54 22.54
CA ARG A 3 -11.57 -0.06 22.10
C ARG A 3 -11.09 0.74 20.90
N SER A 4 -9.84 1.23 20.95
CA SER A 4 -9.24 1.96 19.84
C SER A 4 -9.41 1.13 18.57
N VAL A 5 -9.98 1.76 17.56
CA VAL A 5 -10.11 1.24 16.22
C VAL A 5 -8.68 1.14 15.67
N GLY A 6 -8.01 0.04 16.02
CA GLY A 6 -6.56 -0.13 15.90
C GLY A 6 -6.11 -0.02 14.45
N ASN A 7 -5.20 0.92 14.19
CA ASN A 7 -4.49 1.20 12.92
C ASN A 7 -5.30 1.31 11.63
N SER A 8 -6.60 0.99 11.58
CA SER A 8 -7.39 1.07 10.35
C SER A 8 -7.60 2.51 9.89
N MET A 9 -7.60 3.47 10.83
CA MET A 9 -7.67 4.92 10.58
C MET A 9 -6.29 5.59 10.39
N ARG A 10 -5.16 4.86 10.42
CA ARG A 10 -3.83 5.44 10.18
C ARG A 10 -3.71 6.05 8.79
N ARG A 11 -3.56 7.37 8.69
CA ARG A 11 -3.23 8.08 7.43
C ARG A 11 -1.83 7.67 6.96
N SER A 12 -1.60 7.72 5.65
CA SER A 12 -0.24 7.60 5.11
C SER A 12 0.67 8.65 5.73
N THR A 13 1.89 8.27 6.07
CA THR A 13 2.93 9.20 6.51
C THR A 13 3.74 9.76 5.35
N ALA A 14 3.50 9.30 4.12
CA ALA A 14 4.12 9.87 2.94
C ALA A 14 3.53 11.27 2.65
N PRO A 15 4.37 12.27 2.33
CA PRO A 15 3.89 13.58 1.89
C PRO A 15 2.97 13.45 0.66
N PRO A 16 1.88 14.24 0.55
CA PRO A 16 0.94 14.15 -0.59
C PRO A 16 1.57 14.42 -1.96
N ASP A 17 2.67 15.17 -1.98
CA ASP A 17 3.45 15.62 -3.15
C ASP A 17 4.75 14.84 -3.33
N ALA A 18 5.01 13.80 -2.54
CA ALA A 18 6.23 13.03 -2.65
C ALA A 18 6.30 12.28 -4.00
N GLU A 19 7.38 12.53 -4.74
CA GLU A 19 7.69 11.81 -5.98
C GLU A 19 8.55 10.56 -5.74
N VAL A 20 9.33 10.55 -4.65
CA VAL A 20 10.24 9.46 -4.26
C VAL A 20 10.03 9.12 -2.78
N ILE A 21 9.84 7.84 -2.49
CA ILE A 21 9.73 7.31 -1.13
C ILE A 21 10.94 6.43 -0.82
N ASN A 22 11.69 6.82 0.21
CA ASN A 22 12.77 6.02 0.78
C ASN A 22 12.72 6.13 2.31
N ASN A 23 12.62 5.01 3.01
CA ASN A 23 12.54 4.98 4.47
C ASN A 23 13.91 5.20 5.15
N PHE A 24 15.01 5.08 4.40
CA PHE A 24 16.39 5.20 4.87
C PHE A 24 17.28 5.89 3.81
N PRO A 25 16.98 7.16 3.46
CA PRO A 25 17.66 7.86 2.39
C PRO A 25 19.17 7.94 2.65
N GLY A 26 19.97 7.52 1.68
CA GLY A 26 21.44 7.57 1.73
C GLY A 26 22.12 6.50 2.59
N LEU A 27 21.38 5.58 3.21
CA LEU A 27 21.95 4.58 4.11
C LEU A 27 22.26 3.23 3.45
N TYR A 28 21.77 2.97 2.24
CA TYR A 28 22.16 1.84 1.41
C TYR A 28 21.97 2.15 -0.08
N PRO A 29 22.68 1.45 -0.99
CA PRO A 29 22.44 1.58 -2.43
C PRO A 29 21.04 1.13 -2.82
N THR A 30 20.34 1.94 -3.63
CA THR A 30 18.95 1.70 -4.02
C THR A 30 18.76 1.58 -5.53
N GLU A 31 17.60 1.05 -5.89
CA GLU A 31 17.01 1.04 -7.22
C GLU A 31 15.70 1.84 -7.19
N ASP A 32 15.39 2.53 -8.29
CA ASP A 32 14.16 3.31 -8.42
C ASP A 32 13.06 2.48 -9.08
N TRP A 33 12.03 2.17 -8.30
CA TRP A 33 10.90 1.34 -8.71
C TRP A 33 9.64 2.16 -8.88
N ARG A 34 8.95 2.01 -10.01
CA ARG A 34 7.74 2.79 -10.30
C ARG A 34 6.50 2.05 -9.81
N VAL A 35 5.74 2.70 -8.94
CA VAL A 35 4.45 2.22 -8.45
C VAL A 35 3.34 2.96 -9.17
N TYR A 36 2.41 2.22 -9.77
CA TYR A 36 1.15 2.75 -10.30
C TYR A 36 0.00 2.21 -9.47
N TYR A 37 -0.82 3.10 -8.93
CA TYR A 37 -1.87 2.73 -7.99
C TYR A 37 -3.07 3.67 -8.07
N TRP A 38 -4.13 3.32 -7.35
CA TRP A 38 -5.35 4.10 -7.27
C TRP A 38 -5.63 4.41 -5.81
N GLU A 39 -6.15 5.62 -5.58
CA GLU A 39 -6.67 6.01 -4.30
C GLU A 39 -8.11 6.50 -4.40
N VAL A 40 -8.77 6.49 -3.25
CA VAL A 40 -10.05 7.16 -3.02
C VAL A 40 -9.79 8.30 -2.04
N THR A 41 -10.10 9.53 -2.47
CA THR A 41 -9.94 10.73 -1.64
C THR A 41 -10.91 10.72 -0.46
N GLU A 42 -10.75 11.66 0.47
CA GLU A 42 -11.67 11.83 1.59
C GLU A 42 -13.10 12.16 1.12
N GLN A 43 -13.24 12.79 -0.05
CA GLN A 43 -14.50 13.12 -0.71
C GLN A 43 -15.07 11.97 -1.55
N GLY A 44 -14.34 10.86 -1.67
CA GLY A 44 -14.75 9.68 -2.42
C GLY A 44 -14.35 9.70 -3.90
N ASP A 45 -13.56 10.66 -4.34
CA ASP A 45 -13.10 10.73 -5.73
C ASP A 45 -12.05 9.64 -5.98
N LEU A 46 -12.17 8.97 -7.12
CA LEU A 46 -11.21 7.97 -7.56
C LEU A 46 -10.10 8.64 -8.36
N MET A 47 -8.85 8.46 -7.95
CA MET A 47 -7.68 9.02 -8.62
C MET A 47 -6.65 7.94 -8.91
N ASP A 48 -6.05 7.97 -10.10
CA ASP A 48 -4.81 7.26 -10.37
C ASP A 48 -3.61 8.06 -9.85
N ARG A 49 -2.56 7.36 -9.44
CA ARG A 49 -1.34 7.91 -8.86
C ARG A 49 -0.13 7.13 -9.33
N ARG A 50 1.01 7.82 -9.31
CA ARG A 50 2.33 7.24 -9.56
C ARG A 50 3.35 7.82 -8.60
N VAL A 51 4.21 6.96 -8.07
CA VAL A 51 5.35 7.37 -7.24
C VAL A 51 6.52 6.42 -7.47
N THR A 52 7.74 6.90 -7.23
CA THR A 52 8.93 6.05 -7.17
C THR A 52 9.14 5.59 -5.73
N ILE A 53 9.32 4.30 -5.49
CA ILE A 53 9.84 3.77 -4.23
C ILE A 53 11.28 3.31 -4.43
N GLN A 54 12.11 3.46 -3.40
CA GLN A 54 13.50 3.04 -3.44
C GLN A 54 13.69 1.73 -2.67
N LEU A 55 13.87 0.65 -3.41
CA LEU A 55 14.20 -0.67 -2.86
C LEU A 55 15.72 -0.89 -2.88
N PRO A 56 16.27 -1.78 -2.05
CA PRO A 56 17.70 -2.10 -2.08
C PRO A 56 18.19 -2.57 -3.45
N LYS A 57 19.39 -2.15 -3.84
CA LYS A 57 20.01 -2.59 -5.09
C LYS A 57 20.23 -4.11 -5.11
N GLY A 58 19.79 -4.78 -6.17
CA GLY A 58 19.75 -6.24 -6.32
C GLY A 58 18.35 -6.83 -6.12
N TYR A 59 17.36 -6.03 -5.73
CA TYR A 59 15.98 -6.50 -5.55
C TYR A 59 15.36 -6.93 -6.89
N ALA A 60 15.70 -6.24 -7.99
CA ALA A 60 15.18 -6.53 -9.33
C ALA A 60 15.65 -7.90 -9.86
N ASP A 61 16.88 -8.29 -9.49
CA ASP A 61 17.51 -9.55 -9.90
C ASP A 61 16.83 -10.77 -9.28
N VAL A 62 16.36 -10.64 -8.04
CA VAL A 62 15.73 -11.74 -7.30
C VAL A 62 14.21 -11.77 -7.45
N CYS A 63 13.60 -10.67 -7.91
CA CYS A 63 12.19 -10.61 -8.27
C CYS A 63 11.98 -11.04 -9.73
N ARG A 64 11.05 -11.99 -9.92
CA ARG A 64 10.69 -12.44 -11.27
C ARG A 64 9.73 -11.47 -11.94
N GLU A 65 9.75 -11.46 -13.25
CA GLU A 65 8.69 -10.87 -14.07
C GLU A 65 7.36 -11.58 -13.80
N VAL A 66 6.27 -10.81 -13.85
CA VAL A 66 4.92 -11.30 -13.61
C VAL A 66 3.90 -10.66 -14.54
N GLU A 67 2.74 -11.30 -14.66
CA GLU A 67 1.57 -10.73 -15.33
C GLU A 67 0.67 -9.95 -14.35
N ILE A 68 -0.24 -9.13 -14.88
CA ILE A 68 -1.23 -8.42 -14.06
C ILE A 68 -2.09 -9.43 -13.28
N GLY A 69 -2.22 -9.20 -11.97
CA GLY A 69 -2.93 -10.08 -11.04
C GLY A 69 -2.05 -11.12 -10.34
N GLN A 70 -0.80 -11.27 -10.76
CA GLN A 70 0.19 -12.09 -10.05
C GLN A 70 0.99 -11.21 -9.05
N PRO A 71 1.10 -11.62 -7.77
CA PRO A 71 1.70 -10.78 -6.72
C PRO A 71 3.16 -10.40 -6.97
N GLY A 72 3.96 -11.30 -7.55
CA GLY A 72 5.40 -11.07 -7.75
C GLY A 72 6.11 -10.72 -6.45
N CYS A 73 6.83 -9.60 -6.40
CA CYS A 73 7.45 -9.11 -5.17
C CYS A 73 6.49 -8.47 -4.17
N ILE A 74 5.23 -8.22 -4.51
CA ILE A 74 4.27 -7.57 -3.61
C ILE A 74 3.67 -8.61 -2.67
N TYR A 75 3.96 -8.46 -1.36
CA TYR A 75 3.36 -9.28 -0.32
C TYR A 75 1.91 -8.88 -0.04
N ARG A 76 1.65 -7.57 0.11
CA ARG A 76 0.29 -7.04 0.32
C ARG A 76 0.18 -5.56 0.02
N VAL A 77 -1.03 -5.14 -0.30
CA VAL A 77 -1.44 -3.73 -0.30
C VAL A 77 -2.24 -3.42 0.96
N ARG A 78 -2.02 -2.23 1.52
CA ARG A 78 -2.74 -1.67 2.67
C ARG A 78 -3.44 -0.39 2.23
N ARG A 79 -4.31 0.15 3.09
CA ARG A 79 -5.00 1.42 2.83
C ARG A 79 -4.07 2.60 2.58
N TRP A 80 -2.85 2.57 3.10
CA TRP A 80 -1.91 3.69 3.06
C TRP A 80 -0.58 3.36 2.37
N GLY A 81 -0.44 2.15 1.81
CA GLY A 81 0.83 1.76 1.22
C GLY A 81 0.89 0.33 0.71
N LEU A 82 2.10 -0.12 0.42
CA LEU A 82 2.38 -1.49 -0.02
C LEU A 82 3.50 -2.11 0.80
N ALA A 83 3.55 -3.43 0.79
CA ALA A 83 4.62 -4.22 1.38
C ALA A 83 5.13 -5.20 0.33
N CYS A 84 6.43 -5.20 0.11
CA CYS A 84 7.12 -6.21 -0.67
C CYS A 84 7.57 -7.38 0.23
N TYR A 85 7.89 -8.53 -0.36
CA TYR A 85 8.35 -9.70 0.38
C TYR A 85 9.73 -9.48 1.02
N PRO A 86 9.88 -9.58 2.35
CA PRO A 86 11.18 -9.51 3.00
C PRO A 86 12.10 -10.68 2.66
N SER A 87 11.56 -11.85 2.30
CA SER A 87 12.35 -13.00 1.86
C SER A 87 13.17 -12.74 0.59
N LEU A 88 12.81 -11.72 -0.20
CA LEU A 88 13.64 -11.28 -1.32
C LEU A 88 14.93 -10.59 -0.85
N LEU A 89 14.91 -9.90 0.30
CA LEU A 89 16.11 -9.31 0.90
C LEU A 89 17.14 -10.39 1.27
N GLU A 90 16.67 -11.51 1.83
CA GLU A 90 17.53 -12.65 2.13
C GLU A 90 18.14 -13.25 0.87
N ARG A 91 17.34 -13.44 -0.17
CA ARG A 91 17.79 -14.00 -1.46
C ARG A 91 18.85 -13.14 -2.17
N MET A 92 18.81 -11.83 -2.00
CA MET A 92 19.81 -10.92 -2.56
C MET A 92 21.02 -10.71 -1.62
N GLY A 93 21.03 -11.34 -0.43
CA GLY A 93 22.11 -11.17 0.55
C GLY A 93 22.15 -9.77 1.18
N PHE A 94 20.99 -9.13 1.36
CA PHE A 94 20.92 -7.81 1.99
C PHE A 94 21.42 -7.86 3.44
N ASN A 95 22.39 -7.00 3.76
CA ASN A 95 22.94 -6.88 5.11
C ASN A 95 22.32 -5.69 5.86
N PRO A 96 21.46 -5.90 6.87
CA PRO A 96 20.84 -4.83 7.63
C PRO A 96 21.75 -4.25 8.73
N THR A 97 22.88 -4.89 9.07
CA THR A 97 23.75 -4.47 10.18
C THR A 97 24.19 -3.00 10.12
N PRO A 98 24.53 -2.41 8.96
CA PRO A 98 24.89 -0.99 8.89
C PRO A 98 23.76 -0.01 9.25
N LEU A 99 22.50 -0.49 9.32
CA LEU A 99 21.32 0.31 9.61
C LEU A 99 20.91 0.27 11.09
N LEU A 100 21.60 -0.53 11.90
CA LEU A 100 21.30 -0.66 13.32
C LEU A 100 21.79 0.57 14.08
N THR A 101 20.91 1.15 14.90
CA THR A 101 21.23 2.24 15.82
C THR A 101 21.62 1.72 17.20
N HIS A 102 21.34 0.45 17.51
CA HIS A 102 21.59 -0.19 18.81
C HIS A 102 20.93 0.54 19.98
N ASP A 103 19.77 1.15 19.71
CA ASP A 103 19.01 1.91 20.70
C ASP A 103 18.21 0.94 21.58
N ARG A 104 18.73 0.69 22.79
CA ARG A 104 18.12 -0.23 23.77
C ARG A 104 16.81 0.28 24.36
N GLU A 105 16.54 1.58 24.34
CA GLU A 105 15.27 2.12 24.82
C GLU A 105 14.17 1.87 23.78
N ARG A 106 14.51 2.07 22.50
CA ARG A 106 13.60 1.82 21.38
C ARG A 106 13.43 0.33 21.06
N PHE A 107 14.48 -0.47 21.25
CA PHE A 107 14.52 -1.90 20.96
C PHE A 107 14.93 -2.70 22.21
N PRO A 108 14.02 -2.89 23.18
CA PRO A 108 14.32 -3.62 24.41
C PRO A 108 14.63 -5.11 24.18
N GLY A 109 14.22 -5.67 23.04
CA GLY A 109 14.58 -7.01 22.58
C GLY A 109 15.97 -7.11 21.94
N GLY A 110 16.72 -6.01 21.89
CA GLY A 110 18.07 -5.95 21.31
C GLY A 110 18.09 -5.98 19.78
N ASP A 111 19.26 -6.29 19.24
CA ASP A 111 19.56 -6.21 17.81
C ASP A 111 18.61 -7.06 16.95
N ASP A 112 18.14 -8.22 17.43
CA ASP A 112 17.19 -9.06 16.68
C ASP A 112 15.86 -8.33 16.41
N GLN A 113 15.37 -7.59 17.40
CA GLN A 113 14.16 -6.79 17.24
C GLN A 113 14.38 -5.64 16.25
N GLU A 114 15.55 -5.01 16.33
CA GLU A 114 15.92 -3.91 15.43
C GLU A 114 16.13 -4.38 13.99
N ILE A 115 16.80 -5.52 13.78
CA ILE A 115 16.96 -6.16 12.48
C ILE A 115 15.61 -6.42 11.84
N LEU A 116 14.67 -7.03 12.58
CA LEU A 116 13.32 -7.27 12.07
C LEU A 116 12.61 -5.95 11.71
N HIS A 117 12.76 -4.92 12.54
CA HIS A 117 12.22 -3.59 12.26
C HIS A 117 12.79 -3.02 10.95
N VAL A 118 14.10 -3.07 10.77
CA VAL A 118 14.80 -2.61 9.56
C VAL A 118 14.31 -3.38 8.33
N LEU A 119 14.28 -4.72 8.36
CA LEU A 119 13.82 -5.53 7.23
C LEU A 119 12.38 -5.21 6.81
N ILE A 120 11.51 -4.93 7.79
CA ILE A 120 10.14 -4.46 7.53
C ILE A 120 10.18 -3.08 6.89
N GLN A 121 10.90 -2.12 7.48
CA GLN A 121 10.95 -0.74 6.97
C GLN A 121 11.57 -0.66 5.58
N VAL A 122 12.56 -1.48 5.24
CA VAL A 122 13.17 -1.51 3.90
C VAL A 122 12.20 -2.02 2.82
N THR A 123 11.15 -2.75 3.19
CA THR A 123 10.20 -3.38 2.25
C THR A 123 8.77 -2.86 2.34
N HIS A 124 8.47 -1.97 3.28
CA HIS A 124 7.14 -1.45 3.52
C HIS A 124 7.10 0.06 3.29
N PHE A 125 6.34 0.47 2.27
CA PHE A 125 6.28 1.87 1.87
C PHE A 125 4.88 2.39 2.12
N ASP A 126 4.80 3.48 2.86
CA ASP A 126 3.64 4.36 2.82
C ASP A 126 3.67 5.11 1.49
N LEU A 127 2.54 5.16 0.79
CA LEU A 127 2.42 5.88 -0.48
C LEU A 127 1.56 7.13 -0.29
N PRO A 128 1.78 8.19 -1.08
CA PRO A 128 0.93 9.37 -1.05
C PRO A 128 -0.53 9.00 -1.29
N GLY A 129 -1.42 9.43 -0.40
CA GLY A 129 -2.85 9.26 -0.59
C GLY A 129 -3.64 8.92 0.68
N TYR A 130 -4.95 8.90 0.52
CA TYR A 130 -5.92 8.75 1.61
C TYR A 130 -6.37 7.30 1.79
N PHE A 131 -6.91 6.68 0.74
CA PHE A 131 -7.37 5.29 0.77
C PHE A 131 -6.95 4.56 -0.50
N ILE A 132 -5.84 3.84 -0.44
CA ILE A 132 -5.33 3.01 -1.54
C ILE A 132 -6.21 1.78 -1.72
N ILE A 133 -6.62 1.58 -2.97
CA ILE A 133 -7.37 0.42 -3.43
C ILE A 133 -6.52 -0.42 -4.38
N ALA A 134 -6.84 -1.71 -4.48
CA ALA A 134 -6.18 -2.62 -5.40
C ALA A 134 -7.14 -3.76 -5.75
N SER A 135 -7.74 -3.69 -6.94
CA SER A 135 -8.78 -4.61 -7.41
C SER A 135 -8.53 -5.01 -8.85
N GLN A 136 -9.31 -5.93 -9.42
CA GLN A 136 -9.18 -6.26 -10.84
C GLN A 136 -9.40 -5.06 -11.76
N GLN A 137 -10.28 -4.12 -11.38
CA GLN A 137 -10.50 -2.88 -12.14
C GLN A 137 -9.41 -1.83 -11.93
N HIS A 138 -8.72 -1.88 -10.79
CA HIS A 138 -7.76 -0.87 -10.35
C HIS A 138 -6.54 -1.60 -9.76
N PRO A 139 -5.72 -2.27 -10.60
CA PRO A 139 -4.67 -3.17 -10.13
C PRO A 139 -3.44 -2.38 -9.68
N LEU A 140 -2.95 -2.50 -8.44
CA LEU A 140 -1.65 -1.88 -8.12
C LEU A 140 -0.53 -2.58 -8.90
N LEU A 141 0.33 -1.81 -9.58
CA LEU A 141 1.43 -2.32 -10.40
C LEU A 141 2.77 -1.79 -9.88
N LEU A 142 3.79 -2.64 -9.90
CA LEU A 142 5.14 -2.34 -9.47
C LEU A 142 6.12 -2.75 -10.57
N PHE A 143 6.79 -1.75 -11.15
CA PHE A 143 7.77 -1.91 -12.20
C PHE A 143 9.17 -1.66 -11.66
N ASP A 144 10.12 -2.46 -12.11
CA ASP A 144 11.54 -2.28 -11.79
C ASP A 144 12.16 -1.09 -12.56
N PRO A 145 13.45 -0.78 -12.34
CA PRO A 145 14.13 0.32 -13.03
C PRO A 145 14.14 0.20 -14.55
N GLU A 146 14.10 -1.02 -15.09
CA GLU A 146 14.08 -1.30 -16.53
C GLU A 146 12.67 -1.20 -17.14
N GLY A 147 11.64 -1.06 -16.30
CA GLY A 147 10.25 -0.97 -16.71
C GLY A 147 9.56 -2.34 -16.86
N VAL A 148 10.14 -3.41 -16.32
CA VAL A 148 9.56 -4.75 -16.30
C VAL A 148 8.56 -4.86 -15.15
N LEU A 149 7.39 -5.44 -15.41
CA LEU A 149 6.39 -5.67 -14.38
C LEU A 149 6.86 -6.79 -13.45
N LYS A 150 7.14 -6.44 -12.19
CA LYS A 150 7.67 -7.36 -11.18
C LYS A 150 6.68 -7.62 -10.04
N GLY A 151 5.60 -6.87 -9.97
CA GLY A 151 4.55 -7.09 -8.99
C GLY A 151 3.21 -6.51 -9.40
N SER A 152 2.13 -7.25 -9.12
CA SER A 152 0.76 -6.79 -9.33
C SER A 152 -0.17 -7.25 -8.21
N TYR A 153 -1.02 -6.36 -7.70
CA TYR A 153 -1.97 -6.72 -6.65
C TYR A 153 -3.40 -6.32 -7.01
N THR A 154 -4.30 -7.30 -6.98
CA THR A 154 -5.72 -7.14 -7.38
C THR A 154 -6.71 -7.68 -6.34
N ARG A 155 -6.20 -8.11 -5.17
CA ARG A 155 -6.97 -8.81 -4.13
C ARG A 155 -7.16 -7.97 -2.87
N TRP A 156 -7.31 -6.67 -3.02
CA TRP A 156 -7.58 -5.72 -1.94
C TRP A 156 -8.98 -5.10 -2.10
N ARG A 157 -9.20 -3.94 -1.50
CA ARG A 157 -10.45 -3.17 -1.57
C ARG A 157 -10.70 -2.74 -3.01
N THR A 158 -11.96 -2.80 -3.42
CA THR A 158 -12.47 -2.13 -4.64
C THR A 158 -12.85 -0.69 -4.32
N TYR A 159 -13.20 0.08 -5.34
CA TYR A 159 -13.73 1.43 -5.17
C TYR A 159 -14.99 1.46 -4.29
N MET A 160 -15.97 0.60 -4.55
CA MET A 160 -17.17 0.50 -3.71
C MET A 160 -16.82 0.09 -2.28
N GLY A 161 -15.87 -0.84 -2.10
CA GLY A 161 -15.39 -1.27 -0.79
C GLY A 161 -14.77 -0.13 0.03
N ALA A 162 -14.00 0.74 -0.61
CA ALA A 162 -13.45 1.93 0.02
C ALA A 162 -14.55 2.92 0.40
N LEU A 163 -15.47 3.24 -0.51
CA LEU A 163 -16.59 4.15 -0.21
C LEU A 163 -17.46 3.65 0.96
N ALA A 164 -17.79 2.36 0.98
CA ALA A 164 -18.56 1.77 2.07
C ALA A 164 -17.82 1.85 3.42
N TRP A 165 -16.50 1.64 3.40
CA TRP A 165 -15.66 1.83 4.58
C TRP A 165 -15.68 3.29 5.05
N LEU A 166 -15.55 4.26 4.14
CA LEU A 166 -15.54 5.69 4.45
C LEU A 166 -16.87 6.16 5.06
N VAL A 167 -17.99 5.85 4.38
CA VAL A 167 -19.33 6.20 4.85
C VAL A 167 -19.62 5.60 6.22
N SER A 168 -19.20 4.35 6.45
CA SER A 168 -19.46 3.64 7.72
C SER A 168 -18.45 3.92 8.84
N GLY A 169 -17.41 4.72 8.60
CA GLY A 169 -16.33 4.93 9.59
C GLY A 169 -15.56 3.64 9.90
N GLY A 170 -15.42 2.76 8.91
CA GLY A 170 -14.66 1.52 8.98
C GLY A 170 -15.41 0.31 9.52
N VAL A 171 -16.72 0.42 9.79
CA VAL A 171 -17.56 -0.71 10.20
C VAL A 171 -17.73 -1.71 9.04
N VAL A 172 -17.96 -1.21 7.82
CA VAL A 172 -18.07 -2.05 6.63
C VAL A 172 -16.69 -2.29 6.03
N ASN A 173 -16.27 -3.55 6.06
CA ASN A 173 -14.94 -3.97 5.61
C ASN A 173 -15.04 -5.08 4.54
N ALA A 174 -15.80 -4.85 3.47
CA ALA A 174 -15.98 -5.76 2.33
C ALA A 174 -15.39 -5.22 1.02
N ASN A 175 -15.06 -6.10 0.06
CA ASN A 175 -14.53 -5.69 -1.25
C ASN A 175 -15.63 -5.63 -2.33
N PHE A 176 -16.80 -6.23 -2.12
CA PHE A 176 -17.92 -6.22 -3.08
C PHE A 176 -17.57 -6.73 -4.50
N GLU A 177 -16.51 -7.53 -4.64
CA GLU A 177 -16.08 -8.02 -5.96
C GLU A 177 -17.10 -8.98 -6.57
N LEU A 178 -17.74 -9.82 -5.75
CA LEU A 178 -18.81 -10.72 -6.20
C LEU A 178 -20.01 -9.94 -6.74
N LEU A 179 -20.38 -8.82 -6.10
CA LEU A 179 -21.48 -7.97 -6.57
C LEU A 179 -21.13 -7.34 -7.93
N ARG A 180 -19.88 -6.90 -8.09
CA ARG A 180 -19.38 -6.33 -9.35
C ARG A 180 -19.48 -7.32 -10.51
N THR A 181 -19.14 -8.58 -10.28
CA THR A 181 -19.12 -9.61 -11.33
C THR A 181 -20.51 -10.21 -11.61
N THR A 182 -21.39 -10.30 -10.60
CA THR A 182 -22.71 -10.92 -10.76
C THR A 182 -23.84 -9.92 -11.05
N ASN A 183 -23.74 -8.68 -10.56
CA ASN A 183 -24.73 -7.62 -10.82
C ASN A 183 -24.04 -6.25 -10.94
N ARG A 184 -23.42 -6.04 -12.11
CA ARG A 184 -22.66 -4.81 -12.41
C ARG A 184 -23.50 -3.55 -12.28
N ARG A 185 -24.78 -3.59 -12.66
CA ARG A 185 -25.68 -2.43 -12.56
C ARG A 185 -25.86 -2.01 -11.10
N LEU A 186 -26.23 -2.96 -10.23
CA LEU A 186 -26.40 -2.68 -8.80
C LEU A 186 -25.09 -2.20 -8.15
N TYR A 187 -23.94 -2.73 -8.57
CA TYR A 187 -22.64 -2.27 -8.09
C TYR A 187 -22.41 -0.76 -8.36
N PHE A 188 -22.68 -0.30 -9.58
CA PHE A 188 -22.51 1.12 -9.94
C PHE A 188 -23.60 2.01 -9.33
N GLU A 189 -24.85 1.54 -9.23
CA GLU A 189 -25.91 2.26 -8.51
C GLU A 189 -25.54 2.46 -7.03
N ALA A 190 -25.02 1.41 -6.37
CA ALA A 190 -24.56 1.47 -4.99
C ALA A 190 -23.41 2.46 -4.77
N ILE A 191 -22.46 2.55 -5.73
CA ILE A 191 -21.42 3.58 -5.71
C ILE A 191 -22.05 4.98 -5.67
N GLY A 192 -23.06 5.24 -6.50
CA GLY A 192 -23.76 6.54 -6.52
C GLY A 192 -24.40 6.89 -5.18
N TYR A 193 -25.08 5.92 -4.54
CA TYR A 193 -25.65 6.13 -3.20
C TYR A 193 -24.58 6.41 -2.15
N LEU A 194 -23.46 5.68 -2.16
CA LEU A 194 -22.37 5.87 -1.21
C LEU A 194 -21.68 7.22 -1.38
N LEU A 195 -21.49 7.68 -2.61
CA LEU A 195 -20.94 9.01 -2.89
C LEU A 195 -21.85 10.12 -2.37
N ASN A 196 -23.16 10.01 -2.59
CA ASN A 196 -24.13 10.98 -2.07
C ASN A 196 -24.13 11.01 -0.54
N ALA A 197 -24.10 9.83 0.10
CA ALA A 197 -24.03 9.74 1.56
C ALA A 197 -22.74 10.37 2.12
N LEU A 198 -21.59 10.16 1.45
CA LEU A 198 -20.32 10.73 1.87
C LEU A 198 -20.31 12.27 1.78
N ARG A 199 -20.88 12.82 0.70
CA ARG A 199 -21.01 14.28 0.51
C ARG A 199 -21.92 14.94 1.53
N GLN A 200 -23.04 14.31 1.87
CA GLN A 200 -23.95 14.80 2.91
C GLN A 200 -23.24 14.88 4.26
N ARG A 201 -22.44 13.85 4.59
CA ARG A 201 -21.66 13.81 5.83
C ARG A 201 -20.60 14.91 5.93
N GLY A 202 -20.00 15.27 4.80
CA GLY A 202 -19.02 16.37 4.72
C GLY A 202 -19.63 17.77 4.81
N ALA A 203 -20.95 17.91 4.61
CA ALA A 203 -21.66 19.18 4.73
C ALA A 203 -22.22 19.44 6.15
N GLU A 204 -22.28 18.41 6.99
CA GLU A 204 -22.81 18.47 8.36
C GLU A 204 -21.71 18.63 9.44
N GLY A 205 -20.44 18.55 9.06
CA GLY A 205 -19.28 18.71 9.96
C GLY A 205 -18.53 20.01 9.74
#